data_AF-A0A178EPU1-F1
#
_entry.id   AF-A0A178EPU1-F1
#
_cell.length_a   1.000
_cell.length_b   1.000
_cell.length_c   1.000
_cell.angle_alpha   90.00
_cell.angle_beta   90.00
_cell.angle_gamma   90.00
#
_symmetry.space_group_name_H-M   'P 1'
#
loop_
_entity.id
_entity.type
_entity.pdbx_description
1 polymer ?
#
loop_
_entity_poly.entity_id
_entity_poly.type
_entity_poly.pdbx_seq_one_letter_code
_entity_poly.pdbx_strand_id
1 'polypeptide(L)'
;MLENYLNRPISSSEQQQAKLLLQELLYLPLAIVQAAAYIDTTGVTLQQYRSQLERQNKHTLEHSSDLEDKVQGHTTKNPVAITLFISIDEIRRSNALAADYLFLAACVAQKDIPLDVLEANLPRKRENAVNVLSRYALVTRRPADSALDVH
;
A
#
# COMPACT_ATOMS: atom_id res chain seq x y z
N MET A 1 5.40 7.73 -16.27
CA MET A 1 5.69 6.74 -15.20
C MET A 1 4.55 6.67 -14.21
N LEU A 2 4.25 7.72 -13.41
CA LEU A 2 3.08 7.72 -12.50
C LEU A 2 1.74 7.63 -13.23
N GLU A 3 1.58 8.35 -14.34
CA GLU A 3 0.34 8.38 -15.15
C GLU A 3 -0.08 7.00 -15.69
N ASN A 4 0.87 6.07 -15.87
CA ASN A 4 0.57 4.71 -16.34
C ASN A 4 -0.18 3.88 -15.30
N TYR A 5 -0.19 4.32 -14.04
CA TYR A 5 -0.79 3.61 -12.92
C TYR A 5 -2.00 4.32 -12.32
N LEU A 6 -2.36 5.50 -12.84
CA LEU A 6 -3.55 6.23 -12.44
C LEU A 6 -4.70 5.93 -13.40
N ASN A 7 -5.91 5.83 -12.87
CA ASN A 7 -7.14 5.62 -13.65
C ASN A 7 -7.62 6.89 -14.39
N ARG A 8 -6.84 7.97 -14.33
CA ARG A 8 -7.11 9.25 -14.99
C ARG A 8 -5.82 9.91 -15.49
N PRO A 9 -5.89 10.73 -16.54
CA PRO A 9 -4.74 11.51 -16.99
C PRO A 9 -4.33 12.56 -15.95
N ILE A 10 -3.04 12.92 -15.96
CA ILE A 10 -2.50 13.97 -15.11
C ILE A 10 -2.71 15.32 -15.82
N SER A 11 -3.45 16.22 -15.19
CA SER A 11 -3.68 17.56 -15.74
C SER A 11 -2.41 18.42 -15.72
N SER A 12 -2.34 19.46 -16.56
CA SER A 12 -1.18 20.37 -16.63
C SER A 12 -0.84 21.02 -15.29
N SER A 13 -1.85 21.32 -14.47
CA SER A 13 -1.66 21.89 -13.13
C SER A 13 -1.11 20.87 -12.11
N GLU A 14 -1.28 19.58 -12.35
CA GLU A 14 -0.80 18.49 -11.48
C GLU A 14 0.58 17.96 -11.87
N GLN A 15 1.11 18.31 -13.05
CA GLN A 15 2.41 17.82 -13.54
C GLN A 15 3.56 18.06 -12.55
N GLN A 16 3.58 19.23 -11.92
CA GLN A 16 4.60 19.55 -10.91
C GLN A 16 4.45 18.67 -9.66
N GLN A 17 3.22 18.40 -9.22
CA GLN A 17 2.95 17.52 -8.09
C GLN A 17 3.34 16.07 -8.40
N ALA A 18 3.05 15.60 -9.61
CA ALA A 18 3.43 14.28 -10.07
C ALA A 18 4.96 14.09 -10.09
N LYS A 19 5.71 15.09 -10.58
CA LYS A 19 7.17 15.06 -10.58
C LYS A 19 7.75 15.00 -9.16
N LEU A 20 7.22 15.81 -8.25
CA LEU A 20 7.66 15.84 -6.86
C LEU A 20 7.33 14.52 -6.14
N LEU A 21 6.12 13.96 -6.36
CA LEU A 21 5.75 12.67 -5.79
C LEU A 21 6.70 11.56 -6.27
N LEU A 22 7.04 11.52 -7.56
CA LEU A 22 8.01 10.54 -8.07
C LEU A 22 9.39 10.65 -7.40
N GLN A 23 9.85 11.87 -7.10
CA GLN A 23 11.09 12.10 -6.36
C GLN A 23 10.99 11.62 -4.91
N GLU A 24 9.88 11.91 -4.22
CA GLU A 24 9.64 11.44 -2.85
C GLU A 24 9.56 9.91 -2.76
N LEU A 25 9.03 9.27 -3.80
CA LEU A 25 8.96 7.81 -3.93
C LEU A 25 10.28 7.18 -4.43
N LEU A 26 11.33 7.98 -4.59
CA LEU A 26 12.66 7.55 -5.07
C LEU A 26 12.60 6.79 -6.41
N TYR A 27 11.58 7.04 -7.21
CA TYR A 27 11.28 6.32 -8.44
C TYR A 27 11.17 4.79 -8.28
N LEU A 28 10.91 4.28 -7.06
CA LEU A 28 10.76 2.84 -6.83
C LEU A 28 9.43 2.34 -7.43
N PRO A 29 9.45 1.35 -8.34
CA PRO A 29 8.25 0.92 -9.05
C PRO A 29 7.10 0.52 -8.11
N LEU A 30 7.40 -0.26 -7.07
CA LEU A 30 6.37 -0.71 -6.13
C LEU A 30 5.75 0.46 -5.34
N ALA A 31 6.58 1.41 -4.88
CA ALA A 31 6.08 2.60 -4.17
C ALA A 31 5.19 3.47 -5.08
N ILE A 32 5.55 3.60 -6.36
CA ILE A 32 4.75 4.32 -7.36
C ILE A 32 3.39 3.64 -7.57
N VAL A 33 3.38 2.32 -7.77
CA VAL A 33 2.14 1.57 -7.99
C VAL A 33 1.23 1.66 -6.76
N GLN A 34 1.78 1.47 -5.56
CA GLN A 34 1.02 1.57 -4.31
C GLN A 34 0.46 2.99 -4.07
N ALA A 35 1.26 4.03 -4.35
CA ALA A 35 0.80 5.41 -4.23
C ALA A 35 -0.34 5.72 -5.22
N ALA A 36 -0.18 5.33 -6.49
CA ALA A 36 -1.21 5.53 -7.50
C ALA A 36 -2.50 4.77 -7.16
N ALA A 37 -2.37 3.51 -6.72
CA ALA A 37 -3.48 2.67 -6.30
C ALA A 37 -4.25 3.27 -5.10
N TYR A 38 -3.55 3.83 -4.11
CA TYR A 38 -4.17 4.56 -3.01
C TYR A 38 -4.95 5.79 -3.49
N ILE A 39 -4.32 6.60 -4.35
CA ILE A 39 -4.90 7.83 -4.90
C ILE A 39 -6.18 7.53 -5.68
N ASP A 40 -6.17 6.51 -6.52
CA ASP A 40 -7.35 6.08 -7.27
C ASP A 40 -8.43 5.47 -6.37
N THR A 41 -8.04 4.75 -5.33
CA THR A 41 -9.01 4.10 -4.43
C THR A 41 -9.72 5.09 -3.52
N THR A 42 -9.01 6.12 -3.04
CA THR A 42 -9.52 7.11 -2.08
C THR A 42 -10.02 8.40 -2.75
N GLY A 43 -9.60 8.65 -3.99
CA GLY A 43 -9.95 9.87 -4.73
C GLY A 43 -9.24 11.13 -4.25
N VAL A 44 -8.20 11.01 -3.40
CA VAL A 44 -7.43 12.17 -2.95
C VAL A 44 -6.61 12.78 -4.09
N THR A 45 -6.31 14.06 -4.00
CA THR A 45 -5.40 14.72 -4.94
C THR A 45 -3.95 14.30 -4.72
N LEU A 46 -3.09 14.46 -5.75
CA LEU A 46 -1.64 14.23 -5.62
C LEU A 46 -1.05 15.04 -4.47
N GLN A 47 -1.48 16.28 -4.29
CA GLN A 47 -1.02 17.16 -3.22
C GLN A 47 -1.42 16.65 -1.83
N GLN A 48 -2.66 16.19 -1.65
CA GLN A 48 -3.11 15.62 -0.38
C GLN A 48 -2.32 14.35 -0.02
N TYR A 49 -2.08 13.48 -1.00
CA TYR A 49 -1.28 12.27 -0.79
C TYR A 49 0.17 12.61 -0.40
N ARG A 50 0.82 13.53 -1.10
CA ARG A 50 2.18 13.99 -0.77
C ARG A 50 2.27 14.55 0.65
N SER A 51 1.31 15.39 1.05
CA SER A 51 1.24 15.91 2.42
C SER A 51 1.09 14.80 3.48
N GLN A 52 0.46 13.67 3.14
CA GLN A 52 0.39 12.50 4.02
C GLN A 52 1.71 11.73 4.06
N LEU A 53 2.33 11.51 2.90
CA LEU A 53 3.63 10.88 2.77
C LEU A 53 4.69 11.63 3.59
N GLU A 54 4.74 12.96 3.47
CA GLU A 54 5.67 13.81 4.22
C GLU A 54 5.44 13.76 5.73
N ARG A 55 4.18 13.81 6.18
CA ARG A 55 3.83 13.69 7.62
C ARG A 55 4.30 12.37 8.20
N GLN A 56 4.07 11.26 7.50
CA GLN A 56 4.50 9.93 7.97
C GLN A 56 6.02 9.80 7.96
N ASN A 57 6.68 10.36 6.95
CA ASN A 57 8.14 10.39 6.91
C ASN A 57 8.72 11.15 8.11
N LYS A 58 8.18 12.33 8.45
CA LYS A 58 8.59 13.12 9.63
C LYS A 58 8.33 12.38 10.94
N HIS A 59 7.13 11.81 11.11
CA HIS A 59 6.79 11.05 12.31
C HIS A 59 7.74 9.86 12.51
N THR A 60 8.13 9.17 11.43
CA THR A 60 9.07 8.04 11.53
C THR A 60 10.46 8.52 11.98
N LEU A 61 10.91 9.70 11.53
CA LEU A 61 12.19 10.31 11.94
C LEU A 61 12.21 10.75 13.41
N GLU A 62 11.10 11.26 13.93
CA GLU A 62 10.99 11.71 15.33
C GLU A 62 11.03 10.52 16.31
N HIS A 63 10.44 9.38 15.93
CA HIS A 63 10.32 8.20 16.79
C HIS A 63 11.41 7.14 16.53
N SER A 64 12.33 7.36 15.59
CA SER A 64 13.46 6.44 15.36
C SER A 64 14.53 6.50 16.44
N SER A 65 14.51 7.53 17.31
CA SER A 65 15.46 7.69 18.42
C SER A 65 15.12 6.84 19.66
N ASP A 66 13.87 6.37 19.82
CA ASP A 66 13.41 5.68 21.04
C ASP A 66 13.48 4.15 20.93
N LEU A 67 13.86 3.60 19.77
CA LEU A 67 13.85 2.17 19.47
C LEU A 67 15.24 1.62 19.07
N GLU A 68 16.31 2.34 19.42
CA GLU A 68 17.68 2.06 18.93
C GLU A 68 18.28 0.72 19.39
N ASP A 69 17.68 -0.02 20.33
CA ASP A 69 18.50 -1.03 21.02
C ASP A 69 18.50 -2.45 20.44
N LYS A 70 17.69 -2.86 19.45
CA LYS A 70 17.72 -4.28 19.00
C LYS A 70 17.54 -4.67 17.53
N VAL A 71 17.39 -3.77 16.57
CA VAL A 71 17.41 -4.19 15.15
C VAL A 71 18.28 -3.25 14.32
N GLN A 72 19.47 -3.75 14.01
CA GLN A 72 20.49 -3.21 13.11
C GLN A 72 19.88 -2.38 11.97
N GLY A 73 20.33 -1.11 11.88
CA GLY A 73 19.61 0.00 11.27
C GLY A 73 19.14 -0.17 9.82
N HIS A 74 17.91 0.29 9.55
CA HIS A 74 17.40 0.74 8.23
C HIS A 74 16.01 1.41 8.29
N THR A 75 15.44 1.69 9.47
CA THR A 75 14.08 2.24 9.57
C THR A 75 14.13 3.76 9.54
N THR A 76 14.01 4.37 8.35
CA THR A 76 13.46 5.74 8.10
C THR A 76 13.75 6.33 6.69
N LYS A 77 13.78 5.54 5.60
CA LYS A 77 13.80 6.11 4.23
C LYS A 77 13.12 5.29 3.15
N ASN A 78 12.47 4.17 3.48
CA ASN A 78 11.91 3.31 2.44
C ASN A 78 10.52 3.81 2.05
N PRO A 79 10.33 4.47 0.88
CA PRO A 79 9.01 4.94 0.48
C PRO A 79 8.04 3.78 0.30
N VAL A 80 8.49 2.56 -0.03
CA VAL A 80 7.63 1.37 -0.09
C VAL A 80 6.99 1.08 1.27
N ALA A 81 7.77 1.17 2.36
CA ALA A 81 7.24 0.93 3.70
C ALA A 81 6.23 2.01 4.10
N ILE A 82 6.47 3.27 3.73
CA ILE A 82 5.57 4.39 4.03
C ILE A 82 4.27 4.29 3.21
N THR A 83 4.35 4.00 1.90
CA THR A 83 3.18 3.83 1.04
C THR A 83 2.33 2.63 1.46
N LEU A 84 2.98 1.53 1.86
CA LEU A 84 2.34 0.36 2.44
C LEU A 84 1.62 0.74 3.74
N PHE A 85 2.32 1.40 4.67
CA PHE A 85 1.73 1.82 5.96
C PHE A 85 0.50 2.70 5.78
N ILE A 86 0.58 3.72 4.91
CA ILE A 86 -0.54 4.61 4.58
C ILE A 86 -1.75 3.82 4.07
N SER A 87 -1.51 2.84 3.19
CA SER A 87 -2.58 2.00 2.64
C SER A 87 -3.18 1.08 3.69
N ILE A 88 -2.36 0.47 4.56
CA ILE A 88 -2.82 -0.38 5.65
C ILE A 88 -3.65 0.40 6.66
N ASP A 89 -3.24 1.62 7.04
CA ASP A 89 -4.00 2.48 7.95
C ASP A 89 -5.40 2.81 7.38
N GLU A 90 -5.50 3.11 6.09
CA GLU A 90 -6.78 3.35 5.42
C GLU A 90 -7.65 2.09 5.33
N ILE A 91 -7.05 0.95 4.98
CA ILE A 91 -7.76 -0.34 4.91
C ILE A 91 -8.28 -0.73 6.30
N ARG A 92 -7.49 -0.56 7.36
CA ARG A 92 -7.92 -0.87 8.73
C ARG A 92 -9.15 -0.08 9.15
N ARG A 93 -9.25 1.19 8.73
CA ARG A 93 -10.40 2.06 9.04
C ARG A 93 -11.63 1.71 8.22
N SER A 94 -11.45 1.27 6.97
CA SER A 94 -12.54 1.06 6.01
C SER A 94 -13.01 -0.39 5.89
N ASN A 95 -12.13 -1.36 6.11
CA ASN A 95 -12.39 -2.80 5.97
C ASN A 95 -11.45 -3.64 6.86
N ALA A 96 -11.88 -3.87 8.10
CA ALA A 96 -11.11 -4.64 9.09
C ALA A 96 -10.72 -6.06 8.60
N LEU A 97 -11.64 -6.76 7.91
CA LEU A 97 -11.39 -8.12 7.41
C LEU A 97 -10.25 -8.14 6.37
N ALA A 98 -10.19 -7.13 5.50
CA ALA A 98 -9.10 -7.01 4.54
C ALA A 98 -7.75 -6.79 5.25
N ALA A 99 -7.72 -5.95 6.29
CA ALA A 99 -6.51 -5.75 7.08
C ALA A 99 -6.06 -7.04 7.79
N ASP A 100 -6.99 -7.80 8.37
CA ASP A 100 -6.70 -9.08 9.03
C ASP A 100 -6.12 -10.09 8.03
N TYR A 101 -6.67 -10.15 6.82
CA TYR A 101 -6.15 -11.03 5.76
C TYR A 101 -4.76 -10.64 5.30
N LEU A 102 -4.46 -9.35 5.17
CA LEU A 102 -3.13 -8.92 4.79
C LEU A 102 -2.11 -9.28 5.87
N PHE A 103 -2.46 -9.11 7.16
CA PHE A 103 -1.60 -9.50 8.27
C PHE A 103 -1.38 -11.02 8.29
N LEU A 104 -2.45 -11.81 8.16
CA LEU A 104 -2.37 -13.27 8.10
C LEU A 104 -1.49 -13.73 6.92
N ALA A 105 -1.73 -13.19 5.73
CA ALA A 105 -0.97 -13.49 4.53
C ALA A 105 0.53 -13.19 4.73
N ALA A 106 0.86 -12.01 5.27
CA ALA A 106 2.23 -11.60 5.55
C ALA A 106 2.96 -12.51 6.56
N CYS A 107 2.22 -13.20 7.44
CA CYS A 107 2.78 -14.17 8.38
C CYS A 107 2.98 -15.58 7.80
N VAL A 108 2.25 -15.94 6.74
CA VAL A 108 2.24 -17.31 6.19
C VAL A 108 3.32 -17.49 5.14
N ALA A 109 3.28 -16.68 4.08
CA ALA A 109 4.22 -16.75 2.95
C ALA A 109 4.13 -15.46 2.13
N GLN A 110 5.11 -15.23 1.25
CA GLN A 110 5.02 -14.13 0.29
C GLN A 110 4.22 -14.50 -0.96
N LYS A 111 4.22 -15.77 -1.37
CA LYS A 111 3.64 -16.24 -2.63
C LYS A 111 2.84 -17.52 -2.43
N ASP A 112 1.94 -17.79 -3.39
CA ASP A 112 1.14 -19.01 -3.48
C ASP A 112 0.28 -19.25 -2.23
N ILE A 113 -0.24 -18.18 -1.62
CA ILE A 113 -1.06 -18.25 -0.41
C ILE A 113 -2.47 -18.73 -0.80
N PRO A 114 -2.92 -19.92 -0.38
CA PRO A 114 -4.24 -20.41 -0.77
C PRO A 114 -5.35 -19.54 -0.18
N LEU A 115 -6.36 -19.21 -0.98
CA LEU A 115 -7.51 -18.42 -0.52
C LEU A 115 -8.28 -19.09 0.62
N ASP A 116 -8.16 -20.40 0.77
CA ASP A 116 -8.79 -21.15 1.86
C ASP A 116 -8.14 -20.90 3.22
N VAL A 117 -6.89 -20.44 3.27
CA VAL A 117 -6.25 -19.96 4.51
C VAL A 117 -6.92 -18.66 5.00
N LEU A 118 -7.53 -17.90 4.09
CA LEU A 118 -8.26 -16.66 4.42
C LEU A 118 -9.71 -16.98 4.77
N GLU A 119 -9.93 -17.54 5.95
CA GLU A 119 -11.26 -17.96 6.39
C GLU A 119 -12.26 -16.79 6.47
N ALA A 120 -13.51 -17.04 6.04
CA ALA A 120 -14.61 -16.10 6.19
C ALA A 120 -15.93 -16.86 6.35
N ASN A 121 -16.83 -16.31 7.17
CA ASN A 121 -18.18 -16.86 7.35
C ASN A 121 -18.99 -16.95 6.05
N LEU A 122 -18.66 -16.13 5.04
CA LEU A 122 -19.32 -16.12 3.74
C LEU A 122 -18.28 -15.94 2.61
N PRO A 123 -18.32 -16.75 1.54
CA PRO A 123 -17.38 -16.61 0.41
C PRO A 123 -17.34 -15.21 -0.21
N ARG A 124 -18.49 -14.52 -0.28
CA ARG A 124 -18.58 -13.14 -0.77
C ARG A 124 -17.78 -12.15 0.08
N LYS A 125 -17.73 -12.34 1.40
CA LYS A 125 -16.95 -11.47 2.30
C LYS A 125 -15.46 -11.66 2.08
N ARG A 126 -15.00 -12.90 1.90
CA ARG A 126 -13.62 -13.21 1.53
C ARG A 126 -13.23 -12.48 0.25
N GLU A 127 -14.04 -12.66 -0.78
CA GLU A 127 -13.82 -12.11 -2.11
C GLU A 127 -13.77 -10.58 -2.10
N ASN A 128 -14.69 -9.94 -1.36
CA ASN A 128 -14.68 -8.49 -1.17
C ASN A 128 -13.41 -7.99 -0.45
N ALA A 129 -12.97 -8.68 0.60
CA ALA A 129 -11.76 -8.32 1.34
C ALA A 129 -10.50 -8.44 0.46
N VAL A 130 -10.36 -9.53 -0.29
CA VAL A 130 -9.24 -9.70 -1.23
C VAL A 130 -9.29 -8.64 -2.34
N ASN A 131 -10.49 -8.23 -2.79
CA ASN A 131 -10.65 -7.17 -3.78
C ASN A 131 -10.14 -5.83 -3.23
N VAL A 132 -10.49 -5.50 -1.98
CA VAL A 132 -9.94 -4.31 -1.31
C VAL A 132 -8.41 -4.33 -1.32
N LEU A 133 -7.77 -5.43 -0.92
CA LEU A 133 -6.31 -5.53 -0.94
C LEU A 133 -5.71 -5.36 -2.35
N SER A 134 -6.38 -5.92 -3.36
CA SER A 134 -5.96 -5.81 -4.76
C SER A 134 -6.04 -4.36 -5.26
N ARG A 135 -7.06 -3.60 -4.85
CA ARG A 135 -7.24 -2.18 -5.24
C ARG A 135 -6.15 -1.26 -4.72
N TYR A 136 -5.51 -1.60 -3.60
CA TYR A 136 -4.36 -0.87 -3.07
C TYR A 136 -3.01 -1.41 -3.61
N ALA A 137 -3.03 -2.34 -4.56
CA ALA A 137 -1.84 -2.99 -5.10
C ALA A 137 -0.93 -3.61 -4.02
N LEU A 138 -1.54 -4.18 -2.98
CA LEU A 138 -0.82 -4.86 -1.89
C LEU A 138 -0.71 -6.37 -2.13
N VAL A 139 -1.62 -6.91 -2.95
CA VAL A 139 -1.62 -8.31 -3.33
C VAL A 139 -1.91 -8.47 -4.82
N THR A 140 -1.41 -9.56 -5.39
CA THR A 140 -1.80 -10.03 -6.73
C THR A 140 -2.62 -11.31 -6.57
N ARG A 141 -3.78 -11.35 -7.22
CA ARG A 141 -4.63 -12.55 -7.27
C ARG A 141 -4.10 -13.55 -8.29
N ARG A 142 -4.23 -14.83 -7.98
CA ARG A 142 -3.93 -15.96 -8.86
C ARG A 142 -5.18 -16.83 -9.04
N PRO A 143 -6.10 -16.46 -9.94
CA PRO A 143 -7.39 -17.14 -10.07
C PRO A 143 -7.28 -18.60 -10.47
N ALA A 144 -6.27 -18.96 -11.29
CA ALA A 144 -6.05 -20.34 -11.72
C ALA A 144 -5.68 -21.28 -10.57
N ASP A 145 -4.97 -20.75 -9.56
CA ASP A 145 -4.44 -21.53 -8.43
C ASP A 145 -5.29 -21.34 -7.16
N SER A 146 -6.37 -20.55 -7.22
CA SER A 146 -7.14 -20.13 -6.03
C SER A 146 -6.25 -19.58 -4.92
N ALA A 147 -5.29 -18.72 -5.31
CA ALA A 147 -4.24 -18.22 -4.43
C ALA A 147 -4.00 -16.71 -4.57
N LEU A 148 -3.15 -16.15 -3.72
CA LEU A 148 -2.65 -14.78 -3.82
C LEU A 148 -1.17 -14.67 -3.46
N ASP A 149 -0.53 -13.65 -4.00
CA ASP A 149 0.83 -13.23 -3.66
C ASP A 149 0.79 -11.87 -2.97
N VAL A 150 1.63 -11.65 -1.95
CA VAL A 150 1.83 -10.36 -1.27
C VAL A 150 3.06 -9.66 -1.86
N HIS A 151 2.94 -8.35 -2.10
CA HIS A 151 4.00 -7.53 -2.68
C HIS A 151 5.07 -7.11 -1.68
#